data_AF-A0A1L8DBH8-F1
#
_entry.id   AF-A0A1L8DBH8-F1
#
_cell.length_a   1.000
_cell.length_b   1.000
_cell.length_c   1.000
_cell.angle_alpha   90.00
_cell.angle_beta   90.00
_cell.angle_gamma   90.00
#
_symmetry.space_group_name_H-M   'P 1'
#
loop_
_entity.id
_entity.type
_entity.pdbx_description
1 polymer ?
#
loop_
_entity_poly.entity_id
_entity_poly.type
_entity_poly.pdbx_seq_one_letter_code
_entity_poly.pdbx_strand_id
1 'polypeptide(L)'
;KTNNVEDRAPDSLQQVALAVPPIDANFDPDAPPESGEQYLQQVIWQRQRRVPEVAYNHQDRPPDRGDIKWATLGNDGIENTAPVDLLPTKEWCEIQCETFRCLQKRIASIRQTNSLPVNLPIIPNVGCASVWYPFCSTNEPQLKYMIQITQAQLEDLLHNFVQWHQEGKAEMHDLWFMQWIYGTLACLHQPIEPNIHYCL
;
A
#
# COMPACT_ATOMS: atom_id res chain seq x y z
N LYS A 1 -32.89 20.63 -19.98
CA LYS A 1 -31.44 20.85 -19.70
C LYS A 1 -31.35 21.83 -18.54
N THR A 2 -31.30 21.30 -17.33
CA THR A 2 -31.14 22.07 -16.10
C THR A 2 -30.00 21.40 -15.35
N ASN A 3 -28.81 21.99 -15.46
CA ASN A 3 -27.62 21.54 -14.76
C ASN A 3 -27.79 21.90 -13.29
N ASN A 4 -28.12 20.90 -12.47
CA ASN A 4 -27.86 20.97 -11.03
C ASN A 4 -26.36 20.76 -10.85
N VAL A 5 -25.62 21.86 -10.71
CA VAL A 5 -24.26 21.80 -10.16
C VAL A 5 -24.46 21.72 -8.66
N GLU A 6 -24.35 20.51 -8.11
CA GLU A 6 -24.16 20.32 -6.67
C GLU A 6 -22.89 21.06 -6.28
N ASP A 7 -23.07 22.15 -5.56
CA ASP A 7 -22.01 22.94 -4.95
C ASP A 7 -21.39 22.07 -3.82
N ARG A 8 -20.45 21.19 -4.18
CA ARG A 8 -19.65 20.44 -3.21
C ARG A 8 -18.86 21.46 -2.40
N ALA A 9 -19.30 21.69 -1.17
CA ALA A 9 -18.52 22.41 -0.18
C ALA A 9 -17.10 21.80 -0.14
N PRO A 10 -16.03 22.62 -0.22
CA PRO A 10 -14.68 22.10 -0.12
C PRO A 10 -14.49 21.42 1.24
N ASP A 11 -13.85 20.24 1.24
CA ASP A 11 -13.47 19.49 2.45
C ASP A 11 -12.45 20.31 3.26
N SER A 12 -12.95 21.28 4.02
CA SER A 12 -12.18 22.10 4.94
C SER A 12 -12.30 21.51 6.35
N LEU A 13 -11.17 21.43 7.05
CA LEU A 13 -11.12 21.04 8.47
C LEU A 13 -11.95 21.98 9.37
N GLN A 14 -12.23 23.20 8.90
CA GLN A 14 -13.16 24.14 9.54
C GLN A 14 -14.15 24.62 8.49
N GLN A 15 -15.37 24.08 8.51
CA GLN A 15 -16.47 24.57 7.70
C GLN A 15 -17.15 25.76 8.38
N VAL A 16 -17.45 26.80 7.61
CA VAL A 16 -18.15 27.99 8.12
C VAL A 16 -19.62 27.62 8.35
N ALA A 17 -20.05 27.64 9.60
CA ALA A 17 -21.41 27.25 9.98
C ALA A 17 -22.45 28.37 9.76
N LEU A 18 -22.03 29.64 9.72
CA LEU A 18 -22.90 30.80 9.59
C LEU A 18 -22.43 31.67 8.42
N ALA A 19 -23.34 31.98 7.49
CA ALA A 19 -23.05 32.91 6.41
C ALA A 19 -22.98 34.34 6.98
N VAL A 20 -21.79 34.95 6.93
CA VAL A 20 -21.56 36.32 7.41
C VAL A 20 -21.29 37.22 6.20
N PRO A 21 -21.99 38.35 6.04
CA PRO A 21 -21.73 39.29 4.95
C PRO A 21 -20.29 39.84 5.03
N PRO A 22 -19.66 40.18 3.89
CA PRO A 22 -18.31 40.75 3.89
C PRO A 22 -18.29 42.08 4.66
N ILE A 23 -17.16 42.35 5.33
CA ILE A 23 -16.95 43.58 6.09
C ILE A 23 -16.96 44.77 5.12
N ASP A 24 -17.80 45.77 5.38
CA ASP A 24 -17.99 46.94 4.53
C ASP A 24 -16.94 48.04 4.80
N ALA A 25 -16.83 49.02 3.91
CA ALA A 25 -15.84 50.10 4.00
C ALA A 25 -16.09 51.09 5.15
N ASN A 26 -17.29 51.08 5.73
CA ASN A 26 -17.70 51.93 6.86
C ASN A 26 -17.75 51.17 8.19
N PHE A 27 -17.22 49.95 8.25
CA PHE A 27 -17.22 49.16 9.48
C PHE A 27 -16.39 49.84 10.58
N ASP A 28 -17.06 50.27 11.64
CA ASP A 28 -16.40 50.76 12.86
C ASP A 28 -16.12 49.58 13.81
N PRO A 29 -14.86 49.14 13.96
CA PRO A 29 -14.53 47.97 14.77
C PRO A 29 -14.66 48.22 16.28
N ASP A 30 -14.74 49.48 16.71
CA ASP A 30 -14.76 49.84 18.13
C ASP A 30 -16.18 50.25 18.60
N ALA A 31 -17.15 50.35 17.69
CA ALA A 31 -18.57 50.53 18.02
C ALA A 31 -19.21 49.22 18.55
N PRO A 32 -20.19 49.29 19.48
CA PRO A 32 -20.89 48.11 19.95
C PRO A 32 -21.81 47.54 18.85
N PRO A 33 -21.79 46.22 18.60
CA PRO A 33 -22.64 45.62 17.56
C PRO A 33 -24.11 45.62 18.00
N GLU A 34 -24.99 46.05 17.09
CA GLU A 34 -26.43 46.13 17.34
C GLU A 34 -27.16 44.86 16.85
N SER A 35 -26.49 44.00 16.08
CA SER A 35 -27.02 42.75 15.55
C SER A 35 -26.02 41.59 15.63
N GLY A 36 -26.53 40.35 15.55
CA GLY A 36 -25.69 39.14 15.54
C GLY A 36 -24.76 39.04 14.32
N GLU A 37 -25.16 39.56 13.16
CA GLU A 37 -24.32 39.60 11.97
C GLU A 37 -23.17 40.60 12.12
N GLN A 38 -23.44 41.80 12.66
CA GLN A 38 -22.41 42.79 12.97
C GLN A 38 -21.41 42.26 14.00
N TYR A 39 -21.89 41.50 14.99
CA TYR A 39 -21.02 40.83 15.95
C TYR A 39 -20.08 39.83 15.27
N LEU A 40 -20.59 38.99 14.36
CA LEU A 40 -19.75 38.03 13.64
C LEU A 40 -18.74 38.71 12.71
N GLN A 41 -19.12 39.81 12.06
CA GLN A 41 -18.18 40.65 11.29
C GLN A 41 -17.05 41.20 12.17
N GLN A 42 -17.38 41.68 13.37
CA GLN A 42 -16.41 42.17 14.35
C GLN A 42 -15.46 41.06 14.80
N VAL A 43 -15.96 39.87 15.09
CA VAL A 43 -15.15 38.71 15.49
C VAL A 43 -14.21 38.27 14.36
N ILE A 44 -14.69 38.21 13.12
CA ILE A 44 -13.86 37.88 11.95
C ILE A 44 -12.76 38.94 11.75
N TRP A 45 -13.12 40.22 11.83
CA TRP A 45 -12.16 41.33 11.72
C TRP A 45 -11.09 41.27 12.80
N GLN A 46 -11.49 41.03 14.06
CA GLN A 46 -10.57 40.89 15.19
C GLN A 46 -9.64 39.69 15.01
N ARG A 47 -10.17 38.53 14.59
CA ARG A 47 -9.38 37.32 14.33
C ARG A 47 -8.34 37.56 13.22
N GLN A 48 -8.72 38.24 12.14
CA GLN A 48 -7.82 38.47 11.00
C GLN A 48 -6.71 39.49 11.30
N ARG A 49 -6.97 40.49 12.15
CA ARG A 49 -6.05 41.63 12.34
C ARG A 49 -5.36 41.69 13.69
N ARG A 50 -6.01 41.23 14.76
CA ARG A 50 -5.52 41.41 16.15
C ARG A 50 -5.02 40.12 16.79
N VAL A 51 -5.30 38.95 16.21
CA VAL A 51 -4.92 37.65 16.78
C VAL A 51 -3.94 36.95 15.84
N PRO A 52 -2.76 36.51 16.33
CA PRO A 52 -1.85 35.71 15.51
C PRO A 52 -2.50 34.36 15.15
N GLU A 53 -2.31 33.91 13.91
CA GLU A 53 -2.89 32.66 13.42
C GLU A 53 -2.42 31.44 14.22
N VAL A 54 -1.15 31.46 14.65
CA VAL A 54 -0.55 30.47 15.53
C VAL A 54 0.18 31.21 16.65
N ALA A 55 -0.18 30.93 17.89
CA ALA A 55 0.56 31.36 19.06
C ALA A 55 1.24 30.14 19.68
N TYR A 56 2.55 30.23 19.95
CA TYR A 56 3.32 29.19 20.62
C TYR A 56 3.85 29.73 21.94
N ASN A 57 3.54 29.05 23.04
CA ASN A 57 4.11 29.37 24.35
C ASN A 57 5.33 28.49 24.61
N HIS A 58 6.52 29.10 24.60
CA HIS A 58 7.78 28.38 24.89
C HIS A 58 7.87 27.88 26.34
N GLN A 59 7.09 28.45 27.26
CA GLN A 59 7.13 28.11 28.68
C GLN A 59 6.33 26.84 29.01
N ASP A 60 5.36 26.48 28.18
CA ASP A 60 4.57 25.24 28.31
C ASP A 60 5.21 24.06 27.56
N ARG A 61 6.44 24.23 27.05
CA ARG A 61 7.17 23.12 26.44
C ARG A 61 7.34 22.04 27.50
N PRO A 62 6.77 20.84 27.33
CA PRO A 62 7.08 19.73 28.23
C PRO A 62 8.61 19.58 28.27
N PRO A 63 9.21 19.28 29.44
CA PRO A 63 10.65 19.06 29.53
C PRO A 63 11.08 18.14 28.40
N ASP A 64 12.16 18.52 27.72
CA ASP A 64 12.59 17.83 26.51
C ASP A 64 12.66 16.34 26.81
N ARG A 65 11.85 15.54 26.12
CA ARG A 65 11.75 14.09 26.31
C ARG A 65 13.00 13.43 25.71
N GLY A 66 14.18 13.87 26.12
CA GLY A 66 15.48 13.39 25.65
C GLY A 66 15.72 11.91 25.99
N ASP A 67 14.96 11.38 26.94
CA ASP A 67 14.97 9.96 27.30
C ASP A 67 14.08 9.09 26.39
N ILE A 68 13.21 9.68 25.57
CA ILE A 68 12.45 8.92 24.57
C ILE A 68 13.33 8.71 23.35
N LYS A 69 14.11 7.62 23.41
CA LYS A 69 14.77 7.06 22.25
C LYS A 69 13.70 6.42 21.37
N TRP A 70 13.26 7.14 20.35
CA TRP A 70 12.57 6.52 19.23
C TRP A 70 13.58 5.65 18.49
N ALA A 71 13.65 4.38 18.86
CA ALA A 71 14.30 3.39 18.03
C ALA A 71 13.32 3.05 16.91
N THR A 72 13.53 3.61 15.73
CA THR A 72 13.13 2.89 14.53
C THR A 72 13.87 1.57 14.58
N LEU A 73 13.15 0.48 14.81
CA LEU A 73 13.60 -0.86 14.45
C LEU A 73 13.73 -0.84 12.93
N GLY A 74 14.84 -0.27 12.45
CA GLY A 74 15.24 -0.41 11.07
C GLY A 74 15.35 -1.89 10.80
N ASN A 75 14.76 -2.33 9.70
CA ASN A 75 14.96 -3.67 9.17
C ASN A 75 16.45 -3.97 9.29
N ASP A 76 16.84 -4.93 10.14
CA ASP A 76 18.23 -5.32 10.32
C ASP A 76 18.80 -5.49 8.92
N GLY A 77 19.82 -4.70 8.58
CA GLY A 77 20.28 -4.56 7.21
C GLY A 77 20.55 -5.94 6.64
N ILE A 78 19.71 -6.38 5.70
CA ILE A 78 19.94 -7.58 4.91
C ILE A 78 21.15 -7.23 4.04
N GLU A 79 22.35 -7.43 4.57
CA GLU A 79 23.57 -7.29 3.81
C GLU A 79 23.60 -8.40 2.77
N ASN A 80 23.89 -8.02 1.53
CA ASN A 80 24.07 -8.98 0.46
C ASN A 80 25.32 -9.80 0.76
N THR A 81 25.12 -11.03 1.26
CA THR A 81 26.21 -11.95 1.63
C THR A 81 26.90 -12.58 0.41
N ALA A 82 26.44 -12.29 -0.82
CA ALA A 82 27.02 -12.87 -2.02
C ALA A 82 28.40 -12.24 -2.32
N PRO A 83 29.43 -13.06 -2.57
CA PRO A 83 30.70 -12.59 -3.11
C PRO A 83 30.49 -11.74 -4.37
N VAL A 84 31.27 -10.66 -4.53
CA VAL A 84 31.15 -9.71 -5.65
C VAL A 84 31.25 -10.41 -7.02
N ASP A 85 32.07 -11.45 -7.12
CA ASP A 85 32.28 -12.22 -8.35
C ASP A 85 31.06 -13.07 -8.77
N LEU A 86 30.11 -13.29 -7.85
CA LEU A 86 28.86 -14.00 -8.11
C LEU A 86 27.67 -13.05 -8.32
N LEU A 87 27.90 -11.73 -8.28
CA LEU A 87 26.85 -10.76 -8.55
C LEU A 87 26.50 -10.79 -10.05
N PRO A 88 25.21 -10.80 -10.40
CA PRO A 88 24.80 -10.75 -11.78
C PRO A 88 25.19 -9.41 -12.42
N THR A 89 25.49 -9.44 -13.72
CA THR A 89 25.71 -8.21 -14.47
C THR A 89 24.40 -7.44 -14.64
N LYS A 90 24.50 -6.12 -14.79
CA LYS A 90 23.32 -5.26 -15.01
C LYS A 90 22.51 -5.70 -16.24
N GLU A 91 23.19 -6.01 -17.33
CA GLU A 91 22.55 -6.48 -18.58
C GLU A 91 21.80 -7.80 -18.36
N TRP A 92 22.37 -8.73 -17.59
CA TRP A 92 21.70 -9.98 -17.27
C TRP A 92 20.45 -9.74 -16.43
N CYS A 93 20.51 -8.87 -15.42
CA CYS A 93 19.34 -8.47 -14.64
C CYS A 93 18.24 -7.87 -15.51
N GLU A 94 18.59 -6.98 -16.45
CA GLU A 94 17.64 -6.37 -17.39
C GLU A 94 16.95 -7.42 -18.26
N ILE A 95 17.71 -8.40 -18.78
CA ILE A 95 17.17 -9.52 -19.57
C ILE A 95 16.20 -10.37 -18.72
N GLN A 96 16.56 -10.69 -17.47
CA GLN A 96 15.68 -11.46 -16.59
C GLN A 96 14.39 -10.70 -16.28
N CYS A 97 14.49 -9.41 -15.96
CA CYS A 97 13.32 -8.57 -15.71
C CYS A 97 12.40 -8.50 -16.94
N GLU A 98 12.94 -8.34 -18.14
CA GLU A 98 12.12 -8.26 -19.35
C GLU A 98 11.47 -9.60 -19.70
N THR A 99 12.22 -10.70 -19.53
CA THR A 99 11.70 -12.06 -19.71
C THR A 99 10.54 -12.32 -18.74
N PHE A 100 10.70 -11.92 -17.48
CA PHE A 100 9.67 -12.03 -16.46
C PHE A 100 8.42 -11.21 -16.79
N ARG A 101 8.58 -9.96 -17.24
CA ARG A 101 7.45 -9.12 -17.67
C ARG A 101 6.72 -9.71 -18.88
N CYS A 102 7.46 -10.25 -19.85
CA CYS A 102 6.86 -10.95 -21.00
C CYS A 102 6.04 -12.15 -20.56
N LEU A 103 6.53 -12.94 -19.59
CA LEU A 103 5.80 -14.07 -19.02
C LEU A 103 4.51 -13.62 -18.32
N GLN A 104 4.59 -12.59 -17.45
CA GLN A 104 3.41 -12.04 -16.77
C GLN A 104 2.34 -11.56 -17.76
N LYS A 105 2.73 -10.80 -18.80
CA LYS A 105 1.82 -10.34 -19.86
C LYS A 105 1.16 -11.52 -20.58
N ARG A 106 1.91 -12.59 -20.85
CA ARG A 106 1.39 -13.80 -21.49
C ARG A 106 0.38 -14.53 -20.61
N ILE A 107 0.67 -14.69 -19.32
CA ILE A 107 -0.26 -15.32 -18.36
C ILE A 107 -1.54 -14.47 -18.21
N ALA A 108 -1.40 -13.15 -18.11
CA ALA A 108 -2.53 -12.23 -18.03
C ALA A 108 -3.43 -12.33 -19.28
N SER A 109 -2.83 -12.40 -20.47
CA SER A 109 -3.57 -12.60 -21.73
C SER A 109 -4.36 -13.92 -21.72
N ILE A 110 -3.76 -15.02 -21.26
CA ILE A 110 -4.43 -16.33 -21.16
C ILE A 110 -5.59 -16.29 -20.16
N ARG A 111 -5.45 -15.58 -19.03
CA ARG A 111 -6.55 -15.39 -18.07
C ARG A 111 -7.70 -14.59 -18.67
N GLN A 112 -7.41 -13.60 -19.52
CA GLN A 112 -8.43 -12.76 -20.17
C GLN A 112 -9.18 -13.49 -21.29
N THR A 113 -8.54 -14.40 -22.01
CA THR A 113 -9.18 -15.09 -23.15
C THR A 113 -10.27 -16.07 -22.75
N ASN A 114 -10.48 -16.35 -21.45
CA ASN A 114 -11.52 -17.24 -20.88
C ASN A 114 -11.62 -18.65 -21.51
N SER A 115 -10.68 -19.02 -22.38
CA SER A 115 -10.61 -20.30 -23.08
C SER A 115 -9.86 -21.32 -22.22
N LEU A 116 -10.35 -21.54 -21.01
CA LEU A 116 -9.79 -22.55 -20.13
C LEU A 116 -10.26 -23.94 -20.58
N PRO A 117 -9.38 -24.96 -20.56
CA PRO A 117 -9.79 -26.34 -20.80
C PRO A 117 -10.89 -26.75 -19.80
N VAL A 118 -11.92 -27.45 -20.28
CA VAL A 118 -13.10 -27.82 -19.46
C VAL A 118 -12.77 -28.79 -18.32
N ASN A 119 -11.62 -29.47 -18.38
CA ASN A 119 -11.17 -30.45 -17.38
C ASN A 119 -9.86 -30.02 -16.73
N LEU A 120 -9.94 -29.02 -15.86
CA LEU A 120 -8.78 -28.61 -15.07
C LEU A 120 -8.60 -29.52 -13.84
N PRO A 121 -7.35 -29.82 -13.45
CA PRO A 121 -7.08 -30.66 -12.30
C PRO A 121 -7.39 -29.92 -11.00
N ILE A 122 -7.80 -30.67 -9.96
CA ILE A 122 -8.17 -30.13 -8.66
C ILE A 122 -6.94 -29.53 -7.97
N ILE A 123 -7.06 -28.29 -7.50
CA ILE A 123 -6.07 -27.63 -6.66
C ILE A 123 -6.48 -27.67 -5.18
N PRO A 124 -5.52 -27.60 -4.24
CA PRO A 124 -5.83 -27.48 -2.82
C PRO A 124 -6.68 -26.23 -2.52
N ASN A 125 -7.57 -26.34 -1.52
CA ASN A 125 -8.43 -25.23 -1.11
C ASN A 125 -7.65 -24.16 -0.32
N VAL A 126 -8.21 -22.94 -0.28
CA VAL A 126 -7.75 -21.81 0.55
C VAL A 126 -7.72 -22.22 2.03
N GLY A 127 -6.64 -21.89 2.74
CA GLY A 127 -6.53 -22.04 4.20
C GLY A 127 -5.97 -23.37 4.73
N CYS A 128 -5.53 -24.30 3.89
CA CYS A 128 -4.92 -25.56 4.34
C CYS A 128 -3.43 -25.66 3.97
N ALA A 129 -2.57 -24.92 4.70
CA ALA A 129 -1.13 -24.88 4.48
C ALA A 129 -0.46 -26.27 4.49
N SER A 130 -0.98 -27.21 5.29
CA SER A 130 -0.47 -28.58 5.39
C SER A 130 -0.62 -29.41 4.12
N VAL A 131 -1.56 -29.05 3.24
CA VAL A 131 -1.82 -29.76 1.97
C VAL A 131 -1.02 -29.15 0.81
N TRP A 132 -0.68 -27.87 0.90
CA TRP A 132 0.10 -27.19 -0.15
C TRP A 132 1.53 -27.70 -0.23
N TYR A 133 2.18 -27.99 0.89
CA TYR A 133 3.55 -28.52 0.89
C TYR A 133 3.70 -29.82 0.08
N PRO A 134 2.97 -30.92 0.38
CA PRO A 134 3.08 -32.15 -0.40
C PRO A 134 2.62 -31.99 -1.85
N PHE A 135 1.68 -31.07 -2.11
CA PHE A 135 1.23 -30.77 -3.46
C PHE A 135 2.34 -30.12 -4.30
N CYS A 136 2.99 -29.09 -3.78
CA CYS A 136 4.07 -28.37 -4.47
C CYS A 136 5.34 -29.19 -4.61
N SER A 137 5.67 -30.05 -3.64
CA SER A 137 6.85 -30.93 -3.74
C SER A 137 6.66 -32.06 -4.76
N THR A 138 5.42 -32.48 -5.01
CA THR A 138 5.10 -33.58 -5.94
C THR A 138 4.79 -33.08 -7.35
N ASN A 139 4.19 -31.89 -7.50
CA ASN A 139 3.75 -31.36 -8.78
C ASN A 139 4.57 -30.15 -9.19
N GLU A 140 4.86 -30.01 -10.48
CA GLU A 140 5.44 -28.78 -11.02
C GLU A 140 4.40 -27.66 -11.15
N PRO A 141 4.80 -26.37 -11.09
CA PRO A 141 3.93 -25.20 -11.25
C PRO A 141 3.52 -25.01 -12.72
N GLN A 142 2.79 -25.98 -13.25
CA GLN A 142 2.29 -25.94 -14.62
C GLN A 142 1.14 -24.94 -14.73
N LEU A 143 1.02 -24.30 -15.90
CA LEU A 143 0.01 -23.29 -16.17
C LEU A 143 -1.41 -23.76 -15.81
N LYS A 144 -1.73 -25.05 -16.05
CA LYS A 144 -3.03 -25.67 -15.71
C LYS A 144 -3.39 -25.56 -14.23
N TYR A 145 -2.42 -25.55 -13.32
CA TYR A 145 -2.65 -25.32 -11.89
C TYR A 145 -2.67 -23.82 -11.62
N MET A 146 -1.63 -23.11 -12.07
CA MET A 146 -1.37 -21.72 -11.72
C MET A 146 -2.53 -20.76 -12.08
N ILE A 147 -3.20 -20.98 -13.21
CA ILE A 147 -4.33 -20.14 -13.66
C ILE A 147 -5.58 -20.27 -12.77
N GLN A 148 -5.71 -21.39 -12.05
CA GLN A 148 -6.84 -21.63 -11.12
C GLN A 148 -6.61 -20.99 -9.76
N ILE A 149 -5.35 -20.72 -9.40
CA ILE A 149 -4.99 -20.14 -8.12
C ILE A 149 -5.43 -18.67 -8.10
N THR A 150 -6.23 -18.33 -7.10
CA THR A 150 -6.71 -16.96 -6.84
C THR A 150 -5.60 -16.08 -6.26
N GLN A 151 -5.78 -14.76 -6.29
CA GLN A 151 -4.79 -13.83 -5.72
C GLN A 151 -4.51 -14.13 -4.23
N ALA A 152 -5.54 -14.29 -3.41
CA ALA A 152 -5.39 -14.61 -1.99
C ALA A 152 -4.59 -15.91 -1.76
N GLN A 153 -4.80 -16.93 -2.59
CA GLN A 153 -4.04 -18.18 -2.48
C GLN A 153 -2.58 -18.03 -2.90
N LEU A 154 -2.27 -17.19 -3.90
CA LEU A 154 -0.89 -16.90 -4.29
C LEU A 154 -0.15 -16.19 -3.15
N GLU A 155 -0.82 -15.26 -2.48
CA GLU A 155 -0.30 -14.52 -1.33
C GLU A 155 -0.07 -15.43 -0.12
N ASP A 156 -1.02 -16.30 0.21
CA ASP A 156 -0.86 -17.34 1.23
C ASP A 156 0.31 -18.30 0.89
N LEU A 157 0.47 -18.66 -0.40
CA LEU A 157 1.58 -19.49 -0.87
C LEU A 157 2.94 -18.83 -0.65
N LEU A 158 3.06 -17.52 -0.91
CA LEU A 158 4.30 -16.77 -0.66
C LEU A 158 4.69 -16.81 0.82
N HIS A 159 3.73 -16.62 1.72
CA HIS A 159 3.95 -16.76 3.15
C HIS A 159 4.36 -18.19 3.53
N ASN A 160 3.70 -19.21 2.95
CA ASN A 160 4.05 -20.60 3.19
C ASN A 160 5.48 -20.93 2.72
N PHE A 161 5.94 -20.40 1.59
CA PHE A 161 7.31 -20.63 1.12
C PHE A 161 8.36 -20.09 2.12
N VAL A 162 8.16 -18.87 2.62
CA VAL A 162 9.04 -18.29 3.64
C VAL A 162 9.04 -19.16 4.91
N GLN A 163 7.86 -19.59 5.37
CA GLN A 163 7.74 -20.47 6.52
C GLN A 163 8.44 -21.82 6.30
N TRP A 164 8.25 -22.47 5.15
CA TRP A 164 8.89 -23.76 4.85
C TRP A 164 10.40 -23.65 4.76
N HIS A 165 10.92 -22.52 4.29
CA HIS A 165 12.35 -22.27 4.29
C HIS A 165 12.90 -22.08 5.71
N GLN A 166 12.22 -21.29 6.54
CA GLN A 166 12.61 -21.08 7.95
C GLN A 166 12.53 -22.36 8.79
N GLU A 167 11.57 -23.24 8.49
CA GLU A 167 11.41 -24.55 9.14
C GLU A 167 12.39 -25.61 8.61
N GLY A 168 13.20 -25.30 7.59
CA GLY A 168 14.13 -26.25 6.97
C GLY A 168 13.46 -27.37 6.18
N LYS A 169 12.19 -27.19 5.77
CA LYS A 169 11.46 -28.16 4.93
C LYS A 169 11.81 -28.02 3.46
N ALA A 170 12.19 -26.83 3.02
CA ALA A 170 12.57 -26.54 1.65
C ALA A 170 13.80 -25.63 1.61
N GLU A 171 14.73 -25.93 0.73
CA GLU A 171 15.95 -25.15 0.55
C GLU A 171 15.96 -24.42 -0.79
N MET A 172 16.73 -23.32 -0.90
CA MET A 172 16.82 -22.54 -2.14
C MET A 172 17.46 -23.31 -3.30
N HIS A 173 18.11 -24.45 -3.02
CA HIS A 173 18.67 -25.33 -4.04
C HIS A 173 17.64 -26.35 -4.56
N ASP A 174 16.48 -26.47 -3.92
CA ASP A 174 15.41 -27.35 -4.36
C ASP A 174 14.73 -26.78 -5.62
N LEU A 175 14.86 -27.51 -6.72
CA LEU A 175 14.33 -27.06 -8.02
C LEU A 175 12.82 -26.83 -7.97
N TRP A 176 12.07 -27.73 -7.34
CA TRP A 176 10.62 -27.61 -7.22
C TRP A 176 10.24 -26.31 -6.48
N PHE A 177 10.96 -26.00 -5.39
CA PHE A 177 10.69 -24.85 -4.54
C PHE A 177 10.90 -23.54 -5.32
N MET A 178 12.04 -23.41 -6.00
CA MET A 178 12.37 -22.22 -6.79
C MET A 178 11.43 -22.05 -8.00
N GLN A 179 11.04 -23.15 -8.65
CA GLN A 179 10.06 -23.09 -9.74
C GLN A 179 8.70 -22.59 -9.23
N TRP A 180 8.24 -23.06 -8.07
CA TRP A 180 6.97 -22.64 -7.48
C TRP A 180 6.99 -21.18 -7.03
N ILE A 181 8.08 -20.71 -6.44
CA ILE A 181 8.25 -19.28 -6.12
C ILE A 181 8.16 -18.46 -7.41
N TYR A 182 8.95 -18.82 -8.42
CA TYR A 182 8.96 -18.09 -9.70
C TYR A 182 7.59 -18.10 -10.39
N GLY A 183 6.91 -19.25 -10.41
CA GLY A 183 5.56 -19.38 -10.96
C GLY A 183 4.54 -18.53 -10.22
N THR A 184 4.61 -18.53 -8.88
CA THR A 184 3.72 -17.74 -8.01
C THR A 184 3.91 -16.25 -8.24
N LEU A 185 5.15 -15.78 -8.28
CA LEU A 185 5.50 -14.40 -8.61
C LEU A 185 5.01 -14.01 -10.02
N ALA A 186 5.16 -14.88 -11.00
CA ALA A 186 4.70 -14.63 -12.37
C ALA A 186 3.16 -14.57 -12.49
N CYS A 187 2.43 -15.13 -11.53
CA CYS A 187 0.96 -15.11 -11.50
C CYS A 187 0.37 -14.03 -10.59
N LEU A 188 1.20 -13.34 -9.81
CA LEU A 188 0.76 -12.33 -8.86
C LEU A 188 0.26 -11.08 -9.59
N HIS A 189 -0.93 -10.61 -9.24
CA HIS A 189 -1.50 -9.39 -9.82
C HIS A 189 -0.94 -8.15 -9.11
N GLN A 190 -0.84 -7.05 -9.85
CA GLN A 190 -0.42 -5.74 -9.33
C GLN A 190 -1.64 -4.79 -9.28
N PRO A 191 -1.72 -3.86 -8.31
CA PRO A 191 -0.75 -3.57 -7.25
C PRO A 191 -0.76 -4.65 -6.14
N ILE A 192 0.42 -4.89 -5.56
CA ILE A 192 0.63 -5.88 -4.50
C ILE A 192 0.33 -5.21 -3.14
N GLU A 193 -0.27 -5.97 -2.21
CA GLU A 193 -0.54 -5.46 -0.87
C GLU A 193 0.76 -5.23 -0.08
N PRO A 194 0.82 -4.22 0.80
CA PRO A 194 2.04 -3.89 1.57
C PRO A 194 2.59 -5.06 2.40
N ASN A 195 1.73 -5.94 2.92
CA ASN A 195 2.14 -7.12 3.68
C ASN A 195 2.94 -8.11 2.81
N ILE A 196 2.52 -8.29 1.55
CA ILE A 196 3.19 -9.17 0.60
C ILE A 196 4.49 -8.54 0.11
N HIS A 197 4.54 -7.22 -0.02
CA HIS A 197 5.80 -6.50 -0.28
C HIS A 197 6.86 -6.72 0.82
N TYR A 198 6.46 -6.91 2.07
CA TYR A 198 7.39 -7.23 3.16
C TYR A 198 7.85 -8.72 3.14
N CYS A 199 7.02 -9.61 2.60
CA CYS A 199 7.31 -11.04 2.50
C CYS A 199 8.31 -11.38 1.39
N LEU A 200 8.38 -10.57 0.33
CA LEU A 200 9.28 -10.72 -0.83
C LEU A 200 10.66 -10.13 -0.56
#